data_AF-Q6QI86-F1
#
_entry.id   AF-Q6QI86-F1
#
_cell.length_a   1.000
_cell.length_b   1.000
_cell.length_c   1.000
_cell.angle_alpha   90.00
_cell.angle_beta   90.00
_cell.angle_gamma   90.00
#
_symmetry.space_group_name_H-M   'P 1'
#
loop_
_entity.id
_entity.type
_entity.pdbx_description
1 polymer ?
#
loop_
_entity_poly.entity_id
_entity_poly.type
_entity_poly.pdbx_seq_one_letter_code
_entity_poly.pdbx_strand_id
1 'polypeptide(L)'
;MAFTLYSLMQAALLCVNAIAVLHEERFLKNIGWGTDQGIGGFGEEPGIKSQLLNLIRSVRTVMREIYTDQQQKHPQLRRHIGDLDAGRDFRCVRTASGLGGVLGSARAFPEDNGAARSLITVAALVLLVRAIKHGQNTGGRVTVPLLRSGVTLRSHLLLLRAASVMVRFVTNTTKESKRDLLERLRKLEFDISEEEIFTSLTAARNLIEQRQVRPMLLVDDRALPDFTGVQTHDPNAVVIGLAPEHFHYQLLNEAFRLLLDGAPLIAIHKARYYKRKDGLALGPGPFVTALEYATDTKAVVVGKPEKTFFLEALRDTDCAPEEAVMIGDDCRDDVDGAQNIGMLGILVKTGKYKAADEEKINPPPYLTCESFPHAVDHILQHLL
;
A
#
# COMPACT_ATOMS: atom_id res chain seq x y z
N MET A 1 15.29 4.47 -60.85
CA MET A 1 14.85 4.01 -59.52
C MET A 1 13.40 3.57 -59.65
N ALA A 2 13.12 2.27 -59.55
CA ALA A 2 11.76 1.78 -59.68
C ALA A 2 10.98 2.09 -58.39
N PHE A 3 9.92 2.88 -58.51
CA PHE A 3 8.94 3.05 -57.44
C PHE A 3 8.27 1.69 -57.21
N THR A 4 8.59 1.04 -56.09
CA THR A 4 7.97 -0.24 -55.72
C THR A 4 6.66 0.03 -54.98
N LEU A 5 5.69 -0.88 -55.13
CA LEU A 5 4.41 -0.80 -54.40
C LEU A 5 4.63 -0.65 -52.89
N TYR A 6 5.70 -1.26 -52.36
CA TYR A 6 6.13 -1.13 -50.98
C TYR A 6 6.50 0.31 -50.59
N SER A 7 7.27 1.02 -51.42
CA SER A 7 7.62 2.42 -51.18
C SER A 7 6.41 3.35 -51.21
N LEU A 8 5.42 3.05 -52.06
CA LEU A 8 4.15 3.79 -52.10
C LEU A 8 3.34 3.56 -50.81
N MET A 9 3.27 2.32 -50.34
CA MET A 9 2.55 1.95 -49.12
C MET A 9 3.22 2.55 -47.87
N GLN A 10 4.54 2.58 -47.84
CA GLN A 10 5.32 3.19 -46.77
C GLN A 10 5.18 4.72 -46.75
N ALA A 11 5.21 5.37 -47.92
CA ALA A 11 4.96 6.82 -48.03
C ALA A 11 3.52 7.19 -47.63
N ALA A 12 2.53 6.39 -48.04
CA ALA A 12 1.14 6.57 -47.63
C ALA A 12 0.98 6.43 -46.10
N LEU A 13 1.62 5.43 -45.50
CA LEU A 13 1.60 5.22 -44.04
C LEU A 13 2.24 6.40 -43.29
N LEU A 14 3.36 6.94 -43.79
CA LEU A 14 4.04 8.10 -43.22
C LEU A 14 3.20 9.38 -43.34
N CYS A 15 2.52 9.59 -44.49
CA CYS A 15 1.60 10.72 -44.67
C CYS A 15 0.38 10.63 -43.75
N VAL A 16 -0.21 9.44 -43.58
CA VAL A 16 -1.33 9.22 -42.66
C VAL A 16 -0.89 9.45 -41.21
N ASN A 17 0.29 8.98 -40.82
CA ASN A 17 0.88 9.26 -39.50
C ASN A 17 1.14 10.76 -39.30
N ALA A 18 1.66 11.47 -40.30
CA ALA A 18 1.89 12.91 -40.21
C ALA A 18 0.58 13.70 -40.06
N ILE A 19 -0.47 13.33 -40.79
CA ILE A 19 -1.79 13.96 -40.71
C ILE A 19 -2.47 13.68 -39.37
N ALA A 20 -2.37 12.44 -38.86
CA ALA A 20 -2.93 12.04 -37.57
C ALA A 20 -2.23 12.70 -36.37
N VAL A 21 -0.94 13.01 -36.50
CA VAL A 21 -0.15 13.68 -35.46
C VAL A 21 -0.36 15.20 -35.48
N LEU A 22 -0.58 15.82 -36.65
CA LEU A 22 -0.61 17.29 -36.75
C LEU A 22 -1.98 17.94 -36.53
N HIS A 23 -3.14 17.29 -36.76
CA HIS A 23 -4.44 17.86 -36.34
C HIS A 23 -5.58 16.81 -36.38
N GLU A 24 -5.78 16.08 -35.27
CA GLU A 24 -6.84 15.07 -35.06
C GLU A 24 -8.24 15.61 -35.40
N GLU A 25 -8.58 16.79 -34.90
CA GLU A 25 -9.91 17.39 -35.09
C GLU A 25 -10.21 17.77 -36.54
N ARG A 26 -9.21 18.20 -37.31
CA ARG A 26 -9.40 18.63 -38.71
C ARG A 26 -9.52 17.43 -39.66
N PHE A 27 -8.79 16.35 -39.38
CA PHE A 27 -8.90 15.09 -40.14
C PHE A 27 -10.23 14.39 -39.88
N LEU A 28 -10.64 14.25 -38.61
CA LEU A 28 -11.90 13.59 -38.25
C LEU A 28 -13.12 14.35 -38.78
N LYS A 29 -13.07 15.69 -38.83
CA LYS A 29 -14.13 16.53 -39.40
C LYS A 29 -14.29 16.34 -40.91
N ASN A 30 -13.20 16.18 -41.67
CA ASN A 30 -13.26 16.02 -43.13
C ASN A 30 -13.82 14.66 -43.59
N ILE A 31 -13.82 13.65 -42.72
CA ILE A 31 -14.34 12.29 -43.02
C ILE A 31 -15.77 12.12 -42.47
N GLY A 32 -16.38 13.21 -41.97
CA GLY A 32 -17.72 13.18 -41.37
C GLY A 32 -17.77 12.46 -40.02
N TRP A 33 -16.62 12.28 -39.37
CA TRP A 33 -16.47 11.60 -38.08
C TRP A 33 -16.15 12.61 -36.97
N GLY A 34 -16.74 13.80 -37.07
CA GLY A 34 -16.76 14.79 -36.00
C GLY A 34 -17.59 14.30 -34.82
N THR A 35 -17.25 14.80 -33.63
CA THR A 35 -17.95 14.53 -32.37
C THR A 35 -19.39 15.03 -32.43
N ASP A 36 -20.31 14.12 -32.75
CA ASP A 36 -21.68 14.18 -32.27
C ASP A 36 -21.93 12.87 -31.52
N GLN A 37 -21.84 12.95 -30.19
CA GLN A 37 -22.09 11.81 -29.31
C GLN A 37 -23.59 11.73 -29.05
N GLY A 38 -24.31 11.04 -29.94
CA GLY A 38 -25.55 10.39 -29.54
C GLY A 38 -25.23 9.33 -28.49
N ILE A 39 -25.73 9.54 -27.27
CA ILE A 39 -25.57 8.64 -26.13
C ILE A 39 -26.26 7.30 -26.48
N GLY A 40 -25.47 6.30 -26.87
CA GLY A 40 -25.90 4.91 -27.03
C GLY A 40 -25.71 4.15 -25.71
N GLY A 41 -26.75 3.45 -25.27
CA GLY A 41 -26.79 2.70 -24.02
C GLY A 41 -25.73 1.59 -23.92
N PHE A 42 -25.33 1.28 -22.68
CA PHE A 42 -24.31 0.29 -22.39
C PHE A 42 -24.84 -1.14 -22.64
N GLY A 43 -24.32 -1.80 -23.67
CA GLY A 43 -24.69 -3.17 -24.06
C GLY A 43 -24.42 -3.54 -25.51
N GLU A 44 -24.17 -2.57 -26.40
CA GLU A 44 -23.81 -2.85 -27.79
C GLU A 44 -22.29 -2.99 -27.98
N GLU A 45 -21.87 -3.98 -28.77
CA GLU A 45 -20.47 -4.15 -29.14
C GLU A 45 -19.93 -2.88 -29.82
N PRO A 46 -18.71 -2.43 -29.49
CA PRO A 46 -18.14 -1.25 -30.09
C PRO A 46 -18.03 -1.45 -31.60
N GLY A 47 -18.86 -0.74 -32.36
CA GLY A 47 -18.84 -0.79 -33.82
C GLY A 47 -17.45 -0.47 -34.37
N ILE A 48 -17.15 -0.96 -35.57
CA ILE A 48 -15.84 -0.85 -36.23
C ILE A 48 -15.24 0.57 -36.15
N LYS A 49 -16.09 1.60 -36.19
CA LYS A 49 -15.73 3.02 -36.04
C LYS A 49 -15.12 3.37 -34.66
N SER A 50 -15.67 2.87 -33.56
CA SER A 50 -15.16 3.17 -32.21
C SER A 50 -13.89 2.37 -31.89
N GLN A 51 -13.78 1.14 -32.38
CA GLN A 51 -12.56 0.35 -32.29
C GLN A 51 -11.40 1.02 -33.05
N LEU A 52 -11.67 1.55 -34.25
CA LEU A 52 -10.66 2.25 -35.04
C LEU A 52 -10.21 3.57 -34.38
N LEU A 53 -11.14 4.33 -33.78
CA LEU A 53 -10.81 5.53 -33.01
C LEU A 53 -9.97 5.21 -31.76
N ASN A 54 -10.29 4.14 -31.04
CA ASN A 54 -9.52 3.69 -29.88
C ASN A 54 -8.12 3.19 -30.26
N LEU A 55 -7.98 2.56 -31.43
CA LEU A 55 -6.68 2.15 -31.97
C LEU A 55 -5.81 3.38 -32.30
N ILE A 56 -6.37 4.38 -33.00
CA ILE A 56 -5.67 5.63 -33.33
C ILE A 56 -5.20 6.35 -32.06
N ARG A 57 -6.05 6.42 -31.03
CA ARG A 57 -5.70 7.03 -29.74
C ARG A 57 -4.61 6.25 -29.01
N SER A 58 -4.69 4.92 -29.00
CA SER A 58 -3.68 4.06 -28.35
C SER A 58 -2.31 4.19 -29.02
N VAL A 59 -2.27 4.20 -30.36
CA VAL A 59 -1.02 4.39 -31.12
C VAL A 59 -0.43 5.76 -30.85
N ARG A 60 -1.24 6.82 -30.79
CA ARG A 60 -0.76 8.18 -30.43
C ARG A 60 -0.13 8.20 -29.04
N THR A 61 -0.76 7.57 -28.04
CA THR A 61 -0.24 7.55 -26.66
C THR A 61 1.13 6.87 -26.60
N VAL A 62 1.25 5.69 -27.22
CA VAL A 62 2.52 4.95 -27.26
C VAL A 62 3.60 5.74 -28.02
N MET A 63 3.26 6.37 -29.15
CA MET A 63 4.22 7.17 -29.91
C MET A 63 4.67 8.43 -29.16
N ARG A 64 3.77 9.06 -28.38
CA ARG A 64 4.12 10.22 -27.54
C ARG A 64 5.05 9.80 -26.41
N GLU A 65 4.80 8.65 -25.80
CA GLU A 65 5.63 8.11 -24.72
C GLU A 65 7.03 7.72 -25.21
N ILE A 66 7.13 7.06 -26.38
CA ILE A 66 8.41 6.75 -27.04
C ILE A 66 9.17 8.03 -27.40
N TYR A 67 8.48 9.07 -27.92
CA TYR A 67 9.12 10.34 -28.28
C TYR A 67 9.65 11.09 -27.05
N THR A 68 8.96 10.98 -25.91
CA THR A 68 9.36 11.64 -24.66
C THR A 68 10.54 10.93 -23.99
N ASP A 69 10.58 9.59 -24.05
CA ASP A 69 11.68 8.77 -23.53
C ASP A 69 12.99 8.96 -24.33
N GLN A 70 12.88 9.19 -25.63
CA GLN A 70 14.04 9.51 -26.49
C GLN A 70 14.62 10.92 -26.21
N GLN A 71 13.79 11.90 -25.83
CA GLN A 71 14.26 13.24 -25.46
C GLN A 71 15.00 13.28 -24.10
N GLN A 72 14.64 12.41 -23.16
CA GLN A 72 15.34 12.32 -21.86
C GLN A 72 16.72 11.66 -21.97
N LYS A 73 16.93 10.74 -22.91
CA LYS A 73 18.20 10.00 -23.07
C LYS A 73 19.29 10.76 -23.82
N HIS A 74 18.95 11.81 -24.59
CA HIS A 74 19.94 12.60 -25.34
C HIS A 74 19.64 14.13 -25.30
N PRO A 75 20.07 14.85 -24.24
CA PRO A 75 19.82 16.30 -24.12
C PRO A 75 20.58 17.18 -25.13
N GLN A 76 21.50 16.60 -25.92
CA GLN A 76 22.29 17.28 -26.95
C GLN A 76 21.49 17.54 -28.25
N LEU A 77 20.36 16.84 -28.47
CA LEU A 77 19.47 17.07 -29.63
C LEU A 77 18.61 18.34 -29.52
N ARG A 78 18.77 19.14 -28.46
CA ARG A 78 17.95 20.33 -28.18
C ARG A 78 18.21 21.51 -29.11
N ARG A 79 19.25 21.45 -29.95
CA ARG A 79 19.53 22.48 -30.96
C ARG A 79 19.26 21.92 -32.34
N HIS A 80 18.00 21.99 -32.81
CA HIS A 80 17.59 22.12 -34.23
C HIS A 80 16.06 22.00 -34.44
N ILE A 81 15.23 22.39 -33.47
CA ILE A 81 13.79 22.63 -33.69
C ILE A 81 13.40 23.97 -33.05
N GLY A 82 14.26 24.98 -33.26
CA GLY A 82 13.96 26.38 -32.93
C GLY A 82 13.94 27.30 -34.16
N ASP A 83 14.40 26.82 -35.32
CA ASP A 83 14.65 27.66 -36.50
C ASP A 83 13.89 27.21 -37.77
N LEU A 84 12.86 26.37 -37.66
CA LEU A 84 12.00 26.06 -38.81
C LEU A 84 10.94 27.14 -39.11
N ASP A 85 10.89 28.21 -38.32
CA ASP A 85 10.07 29.40 -38.59
C ASP A 85 10.84 30.54 -39.30
N ALA A 86 12.14 30.39 -39.60
CA ALA A 86 12.92 31.43 -40.26
C ALA A 86 13.68 30.88 -41.48
N GLY A 87 13.18 31.18 -42.68
CA GLY A 87 13.84 30.81 -43.92
C GLY A 87 15.22 31.46 -44.10
N ARG A 88 16.25 30.62 -44.34
CA ARG A 88 17.34 30.84 -45.32
C ARG A 88 18.40 29.72 -45.29
N ASP A 89 18.82 29.33 -46.49
CA ASP A 89 20.08 28.70 -46.93
C ASP A 89 20.70 27.51 -46.16
N PHE A 90 20.64 26.35 -46.82
CA PHE A 90 21.48 25.18 -46.55
C PHE A 90 22.93 25.41 -47.01
N ARG A 91 23.90 25.24 -46.10
CA ARG A 91 25.26 24.83 -46.49
C ARG A 91 25.81 23.71 -45.58
N CYS A 92 26.30 22.69 -46.28
CA CYS A 92 26.99 21.47 -45.88
C CYS A 92 28.18 21.68 -44.92
N VAL A 93 28.40 20.79 -43.93
CA VAL A 93 29.73 20.26 -43.53
C VAL A 93 29.59 18.89 -42.83
N ARG A 94 30.60 18.04 -43.06
CA ARG A 94 30.80 16.61 -42.77
C ARG A 94 31.28 16.24 -41.35
N THR A 95 31.08 14.96 -41.06
CA THR A 95 31.65 13.98 -40.09
C THR A 95 33.03 14.19 -39.44
N ALA A 96 33.17 13.75 -38.17
CA ALA A 96 34.34 13.07 -37.54
C ALA A 96 33.90 12.49 -36.16
N SER A 97 33.81 11.17 -35.94
CA SER A 97 34.83 10.20 -35.49
C SER A 97 35.48 10.48 -34.11
N GLY A 98 35.31 9.55 -33.14
CA GLY A 98 36.10 9.50 -31.91
C GLY A 98 35.58 8.49 -30.87
N LEU A 99 36.25 7.34 -30.76
CA LEU A 99 36.03 6.24 -29.80
C LEU A 99 37.09 6.26 -28.69
N GLY A 100 36.74 5.76 -27.51
CA GLY A 100 37.67 5.28 -26.45
C GLY A 100 37.30 5.83 -25.07
N GLY A 101 37.15 5.06 -23.99
CA GLY A 101 37.25 3.61 -23.78
C GLY A 101 37.06 3.29 -22.29
N VAL A 102 37.29 2.02 -21.95
CA VAL A 102 37.61 1.45 -20.62
C VAL A 102 36.45 1.26 -19.62
N LEU A 103 36.11 -0.01 -19.34
CA LEU A 103 36.34 -0.66 -18.03
C LEU A 103 35.87 -2.12 -18.05
N GLY A 104 36.75 -3.00 -17.60
CA GLY A 104 36.55 -4.43 -17.49
C GLY A 104 36.14 -4.88 -16.08
N SER A 105 35.76 -6.15 -16.05
CA SER A 105 35.79 -7.13 -14.95
C SER A 105 35.07 -6.81 -13.63
N ALA A 106 34.05 -7.62 -13.31
CA ALA A 106 34.18 -8.66 -12.30
C ALA A 106 32.96 -9.60 -12.31
N ARG A 107 33.21 -10.90 -12.45
CA ARG A 107 32.25 -11.99 -12.20
C ARG A 107 32.26 -12.27 -10.68
N ALA A 108 31.08 -12.41 -10.09
CA ALA A 108 30.89 -13.09 -8.80
C ALA A 108 29.80 -14.16 -8.97
N PHE A 109 30.06 -15.34 -8.39
CA PHE A 109 29.23 -16.55 -8.43
C PHE A 109 27.92 -16.37 -7.62
N PRO A 110 26.89 -17.21 -7.89
CA PRO A 110 25.56 -17.03 -7.33
C PRO A 110 25.45 -17.63 -5.93
N GLU A 111 25.06 -16.81 -4.94
CA GLU A 111 24.52 -17.31 -3.67
C GLU A 111 23.01 -17.50 -3.79
N ASP A 112 22.59 -18.70 -3.40
CA ASP A 112 21.24 -19.25 -3.43
C ASP A 112 20.32 -18.50 -2.44
N ASN A 113 19.72 -17.40 -2.93
CA ASN A 113 18.87 -16.49 -2.17
C ASN A 113 17.36 -16.80 -2.28
N GLY A 114 17.00 -18.04 -2.62
CA GLY A 114 15.62 -18.43 -2.95
C GLY A 114 14.67 -18.59 -1.75
N ALA A 115 15.17 -18.95 -0.57
CA ALA A 115 14.32 -19.37 0.56
C ALA A 115 14.19 -18.36 1.70
N ALA A 116 15.04 -17.32 1.76
CA ALA A 116 15.08 -16.38 2.87
C ALA A 116 14.24 -15.10 2.67
N ARG A 117 13.56 -14.94 1.52
CA ARG A 117 12.83 -13.71 1.14
C ARG A 117 11.32 -13.72 1.39
N SER A 118 10.77 -14.79 1.97
CA SER A 118 9.32 -14.96 2.15
C SER A 118 8.85 -15.13 3.60
N LEU A 119 9.74 -14.96 4.57
CA LEU A 119 9.44 -15.22 5.98
C LEU A 119 9.37 -13.91 6.77
N ILE A 120 8.17 -13.68 7.35
CA ILE A 120 7.89 -12.83 8.52
C ILE A 120 7.64 -11.35 8.18
N THR A 121 6.48 -11.05 7.60
CA THR A 121 5.71 -9.84 7.99
C THR A 121 4.88 -10.25 9.22
N VAL A 122 5.53 -10.37 10.37
CA VAL A 122 4.80 -10.54 11.64
C VAL A 122 4.33 -9.15 12.05
N ALA A 123 3.00 -9.06 12.14
CA ALA A 123 2.21 -8.11 12.89
C ALA A 123 3.03 -7.40 13.97
N ALA A 124 3.09 -6.08 13.92
CA ALA A 124 3.69 -5.27 14.96
C ALA A 124 3.21 -5.70 16.36
N LEU A 125 4.12 -5.74 17.32
CA LEU A 125 3.84 -6.19 18.69
C LEU A 125 3.63 -4.96 19.56
N VAL A 126 2.43 -4.80 20.12
CA VAL A 126 2.23 -3.88 21.24
C VAL A 126 2.66 -4.62 22.50
N LEU A 127 3.74 -4.14 23.11
CA LEU A 127 4.10 -4.52 24.46
C LEU A 127 3.48 -3.55 25.45
N LEU A 128 2.68 -4.06 26.37
CA LEU A 128 2.23 -3.29 27.49
C LEU A 128 3.25 -3.42 28.62
N VAL A 129 4.10 -2.41 28.75
CA VAL A 129 5.10 -2.34 29.81
C VAL A 129 4.50 -1.54 30.95
N ARG A 130 3.82 -2.19 31.89
CA ARG A 130 3.45 -1.54 33.13
C ARG A 130 4.73 -1.26 33.93
N ALA A 131 5.37 -0.13 33.65
CA ALA A 131 6.43 0.40 34.49
C ALA A 131 5.79 0.65 35.86
N ILE A 132 6.19 -0.15 36.86
CA ILE A 132 5.76 0.05 38.24
C ILE A 132 6.20 1.47 38.62
N LYS A 133 5.25 2.40 38.73
CA LYS A 133 5.51 3.76 39.22
C LYS A 133 6.29 3.65 40.52
N HIS A 134 7.41 4.37 40.58
CA HIS A 134 8.26 4.53 41.75
C HIS A 134 7.43 4.60 43.04
N GLY A 135 7.52 3.56 43.84
CA GLY A 135 6.92 3.53 45.18
C GLY A 135 6.34 2.18 45.57
N GLN A 136 7.16 1.12 45.62
CA GLN A 136 7.37 0.27 46.80
C GLN A 136 8.55 -0.66 46.54
N ASN A 137 9.46 -0.70 47.51
CA ASN A 137 10.71 -1.42 47.48
C ASN A 137 10.43 -2.92 47.74
N THR A 138 10.40 -3.75 46.70
CA THR A 138 10.56 -5.20 46.83
C THR A 138 11.80 -5.63 46.06
N GLY A 139 12.92 -5.74 46.77
CA GLY A 139 14.23 -6.11 46.25
C GLY A 139 14.31 -7.55 45.78
N GLY A 140 13.84 -7.80 44.56
CA GLY A 140 14.17 -9.00 43.77
C GLY A 140 14.79 -8.58 42.45
N ARG A 141 16.13 -8.57 42.36
CA ARG A 141 16.82 -8.48 41.06
C ARG A 141 16.42 -9.71 40.24
N VAL A 142 15.58 -9.55 39.23
CA VAL A 142 15.40 -10.58 38.20
C VAL A 142 16.69 -10.63 37.39
N THR A 143 17.54 -11.62 37.65
CA THR A 143 18.71 -11.90 36.82
C THR A 143 18.24 -12.45 35.49
N VAL A 144 18.20 -11.61 34.46
CA VAL A 144 17.97 -12.01 33.07
C VAL A 144 19.26 -12.66 32.54
N PRO A 145 19.25 -13.93 32.09
CA PRO A 145 20.44 -14.56 31.54
C PRO A 145 20.87 -13.85 30.25
N LEU A 146 22.12 -13.39 30.19
CA LEU A 146 22.72 -12.81 28.99
C LEU A 146 22.91 -13.92 27.95
N LEU A 147 21.95 -14.09 27.04
CA LEU A 147 21.99 -15.13 26.01
C LEU A 147 22.76 -14.63 24.78
N ARG A 148 23.71 -15.46 24.31
CA ARG A 148 24.56 -15.18 23.14
C ARG A 148 23.78 -15.29 21.82
N SER A 149 24.22 -14.51 20.84
CA SER A 149 23.76 -14.45 19.44
C SER A 149 23.41 -15.82 18.83
N GLY A 150 22.14 -15.98 18.45
CA GLY A 150 21.58 -17.22 17.88
C GLY A 150 20.15 -17.56 18.35
N VAL A 151 19.56 -16.72 19.20
CA VAL A 151 18.29 -16.96 19.88
C VAL A 151 17.08 -16.63 18.97
N THR A 152 16.09 -17.51 18.95
CA THR A 152 14.87 -17.39 18.14
C THR A 152 13.93 -16.29 18.67
N LEU A 153 13.05 -15.74 17.81
CA LEU A 153 11.98 -14.80 18.19
C LEU A 153 11.15 -15.30 19.38
N ARG A 154 10.97 -16.62 19.48
CA ARG A 154 10.18 -17.28 20.51
C ARG A 154 10.76 -17.12 21.90
N SER A 155 12.07 -17.32 22.06
CA SER A 155 12.70 -17.23 23.37
C SER A 155 12.56 -15.82 23.95
N HIS A 156 12.63 -14.78 23.10
CA HIS A 156 12.42 -13.40 23.55
C HIS A 156 10.97 -13.12 23.95
N LEU A 157 9.99 -13.71 23.25
CA LEU A 157 8.61 -13.65 23.71
C LEU A 157 8.43 -14.32 25.08
N LEU A 158 9.07 -15.46 25.32
CA LEU A 158 9.05 -16.13 26.64
C LEU A 158 9.69 -15.28 27.73
N LEU A 159 10.80 -14.59 27.44
CA LEU A 159 11.44 -13.66 28.38
C LEU A 159 10.50 -12.51 28.76
N LEU A 160 9.77 -11.95 27.80
CA LEU A 160 8.75 -10.94 28.09
C LEU A 160 7.62 -11.49 28.96
N ARG A 161 7.11 -12.68 28.65
CA ARG A 161 6.06 -13.31 29.47
C ARG A 161 6.52 -13.53 30.92
N ALA A 162 7.79 -13.86 31.14
CA ALA A 162 8.36 -14.02 32.48
C ALA A 162 8.44 -12.69 33.26
N ALA A 163 8.40 -11.54 32.59
CA ALA A 163 8.52 -10.22 33.20
C ALA A 163 7.17 -9.59 33.61
N SER A 164 6.07 -10.37 33.63
CA SER A 164 4.72 -9.91 34.04
C SER A 164 4.15 -8.74 33.22
N VAL A 165 4.58 -8.59 31.97
CA VAL A 165 4.00 -7.65 31.00
C VAL A 165 2.86 -8.31 30.22
N MET A 166 1.87 -7.50 29.85
CA MET A 166 0.83 -7.95 28.92
C MET A 166 1.33 -7.75 27.49
N VAL A 167 1.06 -8.73 26.64
CA VAL A 167 1.50 -8.70 25.24
C VAL A 167 0.28 -8.74 24.34
N ARG A 168 0.22 -7.82 23.37
CA ARG A 168 -0.80 -7.83 22.32
C ARG A 168 -0.16 -7.81 20.93
N PHE A 169 -0.59 -8.73 20.07
CA PHE A 169 -0.20 -8.81 18.67
C PHE A 169 -1.18 -7.99 17.84
N VAL A 170 -0.69 -6.96 17.17
CA VAL A 170 -1.56 -6.03 16.42
C VAL A 170 -1.27 -6.02 14.92
N THR A 171 -2.31 -6.06 14.09
CA THR A 171 -2.12 -6.04 12.63
C THR A 171 -3.24 -5.35 11.84
N ASN A 172 -2.83 -4.67 10.78
CA ASN A 172 -3.73 -4.20 9.73
C ASN A 172 -3.95 -5.33 8.72
N THR A 173 -4.98 -6.14 8.96
CA THR A 173 -5.47 -7.15 8.01
C THR A 173 -6.88 -6.79 7.56
N THR A 174 -7.18 -7.07 6.30
CA THR A 174 -8.54 -6.96 5.73
C THR A 174 -9.07 -8.30 5.20
N LYS A 175 -8.28 -9.38 5.35
CA LYS A 175 -8.53 -10.67 4.69
C LYS A 175 -8.37 -11.85 5.62
N GLU A 176 -7.35 -11.85 6.46
CA GLU A 176 -7.12 -12.92 7.43
C GLU A 176 -7.98 -12.69 8.66
N SER A 177 -8.77 -13.71 9.03
CA SER A 177 -9.50 -13.73 10.30
C SER A 177 -8.54 -13.84 11.49
N LYS A 178 -9.03 -13.47 12.67
CA LYS A 178 -8.31 -13.65 13.93
C LYS A 178 -7.87 -15.10 14.15
N ARG A 179 -8.74 -16.05 13.81
CA ARG A 179 -8.48 -17.49 13.90
C ARG A 179 -7.36 -17.94 12.96
N ASP A 180 -7.38 -17.51 11.69
CA ASP A 180 -6.35 -17.87 10.72
C ASP A 180 -4.97 -17.35 11.15
N LEU A 181 -4.94 -16.13 11.70
CA LEU A 181 -3.72 -15.54 12.24
C LEU A 181 -3.20 -16.35 13.43
N LEU A 182 -4.07 -16.73 14.37
CA LEU A 182 -3.72 -17.57 15.50
C LEU A 182 -3.15 -18.93 15.07
N GLU A 183 -3.83 -19.61 14.15
CA GLU A 183 -3.37 -20.90 13.62
C GLU A 183 -2.00 -20.78 12.93
N ARG A 184 -1.77 -19.70 12.17
CA ARG A 184 -0.48 -19.42 11.54
C ARG A 184 0.63 -19.19 12.56
N LEU A 185 0.37 -18.41 13.60
CA LEU A 185 1.34 -18.14 14.67
C LEU A 185 1.65 -19.41 15.50
N ARG A 186 0.64 -20.23 15.78
CA ARG A 186 0.83 -21.52 16.46
C ARG A 186 1.59 -22.55 15.62
N LYS A 187 1.40 -22.57 14.29
CA LYS A 187 2.24 -23.38 13.38
C LYS A 187 3.69 -22.94 13.37
N LEU A 188 3.96 -21.68 13.67
CA LEU A 188 5.29 -21.14 13.91
C LEU A 188 5.74 -21.35 15.38
N GLU A 189 5.05 -22.22 16.14
CA GLU A 189 5.28 -22.61 17.54
C GLU A 189 5.44 -21.40 18.49
N PHE A 190 4.72 -20.32 18.22
CA PHE A 190 4.50 -19.27 19.21
C PHE A 190 3.38 -19.68 20.16
N ASP A 191 3.64 -19.55 21.46
CA ASP A 191 2.63 -19.73 22.50
C ASP A 191 1.84 -18.43 22.67
N ILE A 192 0.70 -18.36 21.97
CA ILE A 192 -0.17 -17.18 21.87
C ILE A 192 -1.62 -17.63 22.03
N SER A 193 -2.38 -16.83 22.78
CA SER A 193 -3.82 -17.00 22.95
C SER A 193 -4.62 -16.08 22.03
N GLU A 194 -5.89 -16.38 21.83
CA GLU A 194 -6.73 -15.58 20.93
C GLU A 194 -6.93 -14.16 21.48
N GLU A 195 -7.04 -14.00 22.79
CA GLU A 195 -7.26 -12.72 23.48
C GLU A 195 -6.11 -11.73 23.27
N GLU A 196 -4.92 -12.23 22.94
CA GLU A 196 -3.73 -11.41 22.70
C GLU A 196 -3.69 -10.83 21.28
N ILE A 197 -4.55 -11.29 20.37
CA ILE A 197 -4.59 -10.82 19.00
C ILE A 197 -5.62 -9.70 18.86
N PHE A 198 -5.20 -8.56 18.33
CA PHE A 198 -6.06 -7.45 17.99
C PHE A 198 -5.83 -7.01 16.53
N THR A 199 -6.89 -6.98 15.73
CA THR A 199 -6.79 -6.66 14.30
C THR A 199 -7.63 -5.45 13.92
N SER A 200 -7.40 -4.88 12.74
CA SER A 200 -8.30 -3.83 12.23
C SER A 200 -9.73 -4.34 11.99
N LEU A 201 -9.92 -5.65 11.78
CA LEU A 201 -11.25 -6.25 11.72
C LEU A 201 -11.91 -6.26 13.11
N THR A 202 -11.15 -6.58 14.17
CA THR A 202 -11.62 -6.45 15.55
C THR A 202 -12.00 -5.00 15.88
N ALA A 203 -11.16 -4.03 15.48
CA ALA A 203 -11.46 -2.61 15.65
C ALA A 203 -12.75 -2.18 14.92
N ALA A 204 -12.95 -2.69 13.69
CA ALA A 204 -14.18 -2.44 12.93
C ALA A 204 -15.41 -3.03 13.63
N ARG A 205 -15.31 -4.28 14.10
CA ARG A 205 -16.39 -4.95 14.87
C ARG A 205 -16.76 -4.16 16.12
N ASN A 206 -15.77 -3.76 16.92
CA ASN A 206 -15.99 -2.95 18.12
C ASN A 206 -16.75 -1.65 17.79
N LEU A 207 -16.38 -0.98 16.71
CA LEU A 207 -17.05 0.26 16.28
C LEU A 207 -18.49 0.01 15.83
N ILE A 208 -18.75 -1.10 15.13
CA ILE A 208 -20.09 -1.51 14.70
C ILE A 208 -20.99 -1.78 15.91
N GLU A 209 -20.48 -2.55 16.88
CA GLU A 209 -21.20 -2.87 18.12
C GLU A 209 -21.45 -1.61 18.96
N GLN A 210 -20.45 -0.74 19.11
CA GLN A 210 -20.58 0.53 19.83
C GLN A 210 -21.61 1.47 19.21
N ARG A 211 -21.65 1.55 17.87
CA ARG A 211 -22.62 2.40 17.15
C ARG A 211 -23.98 1.73 16.94
N GLN A 212 -24.10 0.45 17.28
CA GLN A 212 -25.32 -0.35 17.10
C GLN A 212 -25.84 -0.32 15.66
N VAL A 213 -24.93 -0.41 14.69
CA VAL A 213 -25.24 -0.38 13.25
C VAL A 213 -25.25 -1.78 12.64
N ARG A 214 -25.94 -1.92 11.51
CA ARG A 214 -26.01 -3.13 10.68
C ARG A 214 -25.21 -2.90 9.41
N PRO A 215 -24.03 -3.51 9.24
CA PRO A 215 -23.14 -3.17 8.14
C PRO A 215 -23.45 -3.93 6.86
N MET A 216 -23.37 -3.23 5.73
CA MET A 216 -23.00 -3.82 4.44
C MET A 216 -21.49 -4.09 4.47
N LEU A 217 -21.10 -5.36 4.46
CA LEU A 217 -19.72 -5.79 4.57
C LEU A 217 -19.06 -5.94 3.19
N LEU A 218 -18.35 -4.91 2.72
CA LEU A 218 -17.46 -4.97 1.56
C LEU A 218 -16.06 -5.47 1.99
N VAL A 219 -16.00 -6.70 2.49
CA VAL A 219 -14.76 -7.37 2.95
C VAL A 219 -14.55 -8.69 2.21
N ASP A 220 -13.34 -9.24 2.26
CA ASP A 220 -13.03 -10.57 1.71
C ASP A 220 -13.76 -11.65 2.54
N ASP A 221 -14.27 -12.71 1.92
CA ASP A 221 -15.04 -13.76 2.61
C ASP A 221 -14.30 -14.37 3.80
N ARG A 222 -12.96 -14.43 3.72
CA ARG A 222 -12.10 -14.92 4.79
C ARG A 222 -12.09 -14.03 6.04
N ALA A 223 -12.53 -12.79 5.93
CA ALA A 223 -12.68 -11.87 7.06
C ALA A 223 -14.06 -11.96 7.74
N LEU A 224 -15.06 -12.59 7.10
CA LEU A 224 -16.42 -12.73 7.65
C LEU A 224 -16.49 -13.43 9.02
N PRO A 225 -15.64 -14.43 9.35
CA PRO A 225 -15.63 -15.03 10.69
C PRO A 225 -15.48 -14.02 11.82
N ASP A 226 -14.73 -12.93 11.63
CA ASP A 226 -14.53 -11.88 12.63
C ASP A 226 -15.82 -11.05 12.89
N PHE A 227 -16.79 -11.11 11.99
CA PHE A 227 -18.10 -10.45 12.11
C PHE A 227 -19.24 -11.41 12.47
N THR A 228 -18.93 -12.66 12.87
CA THR A 228 -19.96 -13.63 13.29
C THR A 228 -20.79 -13.07 14.45
N GLY A 229 -22.12 -13.09 14.29
CA GLY A 229 -23.09 -12.55 15.25
C GLY A 229 -23.51 -11.10 14.99
N VAL A 230 -22.85 -10.39 14.06
CA VAL A 230 -23.25 -9.04 13.64
C VAL A 230 -24.45 -9.15 12.69
N GLN A 231 -25.49 -8.34 12.93
CA GLN A 231 -26.67 -8.29 12.07
C GLN A 231 -26.36 -7.50 10.79
N THR A 232 -26.57 -8.10 9.62
CA THR A 232 -26.27 -7.51 8.31
C THR A 232 -27.51 -7.31 7.42
N HIS A 233 -28.69 -7.75 7.86
CA HIS A 233 -29.94 -7.51 7.15
C HIS A 233 -30.32 -6.03 7.24
N ASP A 234 -30.95 -5.51 6.17
CA ASP A 234 -31.36 -4.09 6.07
C ASP A 234 -30.22 -3.13 6.52
N PRO A 235 -29.09 -3.11 5.78
CA PRO A 235 -27.88 -2.46 6.23
C PRO A 235 -28.06 -0.94 6.35
N ASN A 236 -27.49 -0.36 7.40
CA ASN A 236 -27.49 1.08 7.67
C ASN A 236 -26.07 1.62 7.97
N ALA A 237 -25.04 0.86 7.65
CA ALA A 237 -23.63 1.24 7.66
C ALA A 237 -22.90 0.56 6.51
N VAL A 238 -21.77 1.12 6.07
CA VAL A 238 -20.90 0.49 5.06
C VAL A 238 -19.54 0.23 5.69
N VAL A 239 -19.10 -1.02 5.69
CA VAL A 239 -17.75 -1.40 6.14
C VAL A 239 -16.96 -1.85 4.93
N ILE A 240 -15.80 -1.24 4.69
CA ILE A 240 -14.99 -1.48 3.48
C ILE A 240 -13.56 -1.89 3.85
N GLY A 241 -13.20 -3.12 3.46
CA GLY A 241 -11.85 -3.67 3.46
C GLY A 241 -11.36 -3.90 2.04
N LEU A 242 -10.27 -4.65 1.84
CA LEU A 242 -9.84 -5.06 0.50
C LEU A 242 -10.63 -6.29 0.03
N ALA A 243 -11.67 -6.07 -0.77
CA ALA A 243 -12.55 -7.11 -1.30
C ALA A 243 -12.64 -7.02 -2.83
N PRO A 244 -11.66 -7.55 -3.58
CA PRO A 244 -11.64 -7.44 -5.04
C PRO A 244 -12.93 -7.92 -5.72
N GLU A 245 -13.50 -9.02 -5.24
CA GLU A 245 -14.76 -9.58 -5.76
C GLU A 245 -15.97 -8.68 -5.52
N HIS A 246 -15.89 -7.75 -4.55
CA HIS A 246 -16.96 -6.78 -4.24
C HIS A 246 -16.72 -5.40 -4.87
N PHE A 247 -15.56 -5.19 -5.51
CA PHE A 247 -15.15 -3.90 -6.06
C PHE A 247 -15.59 -3.73 -7.52
N HIS A 248 -16.88 -3.90 -7.76
CA HIS A 248 -17.52 -3.63 -9.04
C HIS A 248 -18.66 -2.61 -8.88
N TYR A 249 -19.06 -2.00 -10.00
CA TYR A 249 -19.97 -0.85 -10.02
C TYR A 249 -21.26 -1.08 -9.22
N GLN A 250 -21.90 -2.24 -9.40
CA GLN A 250 -23.17 -2.54 -8.76
C GLN A 250 -23.10 -2.47 -7.22
N LEU A 251 -22.18 -3.20 -6.59
CA LEU A 251 -22.04 -3.18 -5.12
C LEU A 251 -21.55 -1.84 -4.59
N LEU A 252 -20.64 -1.16 -5.30
CA LEU A 252 -20.21 0.19 -4.92
C LEU A 252 -21.36 1.20 -4.99
N ASN A 253 -22.26 1.07 -5.98
CA ASN A 253 -23.42 1.94 -6.12
C ASN A 253 -24.50 1.65 -5.06
N GLU A 254 -24.65 0.39 -4.64
CA GLU A 254 -25.48 0.03 -3.48
C GLU A 254 -24.94 0.65 -2.19
N ALA A 255 -23.64 0.51 -1.92
CA ALA A 255 -22.98 1.15 -0.79
C ALA A 255 -23.15 2.68 -0.84
N PHE A 256 -22.92 3.30 -2.00
CA PHE A 256 -23.12 4.73 -2.22
C PHE A 256 -24.53 5.21 -1.83
N ARG A 257 -25.58 4.46 -2.19
CA ARG A 257 -26.96 4.81 -1.84
C ARG A 257 -27.19 4.78 -0.33
N LEU A 258 -26.67 3.76 0.37
CA LEU A 258 -26.73 3.72 1.84
C LEU A 258 -26.07 4.95 2.46
N LEU A 259 -24.92 5.39 1.91
CA LEU A 259 -24.22 6.57 2.40
C LEU A 259 -25.02 7.86 2.17
N LEU A 260 -25.74 7.99 1.05
CA LEU A 260 -26.65 9.12 0.82
C LEU A 260 -27.82 9.16 1.83
N ASP A 261 -28.27 7.99 2.26
CA ASP A 261 -29.30 7.84 3.31
C ASP A 261 -28.74 8.08 4.73
N GLY A 262 -27.46 8.46 4.85
CA GLY A 262 -26.81 8.83 6.11
C GLY A 262 -26.05 7.70 6.80
N ALA A 263 -25.86 6.55 6.14
CA ALA A 263 -25.07 5.46 6.68
C ALA A 263 -23.60 5.89 6.91
N PRO A 264 -22.95 5.51 8.02
CA PRO A 264 -21.54 5.78 8.21
C PRO A 264 -20.68 4.89 7.30
N LEU A 265 -19.65 5.48 6.70
CA LEU A 265 -18.59 4.76 5.98
C LEU A 265 -17.46 4.41 6.96
N ILE A 266 -17.24 3.12 7.20
CA ILE A 266 -16.18 2.58 8.06
C ILE A 266 -15.14 1.90 7.18
N ALA A 267 -13.92 2.42 7.13
CA ALA A 267 -12.84 1.85 6.34
C ALA A 267 -11.85 1.10 7.24
N ILE A 268 -11.53 -0.15 6.90
CA ILE A 268 -10.54 -0.92 7.66
C ILE A 268 -9.16 -0.24 7.60
N HIS A 269 -8.74 0.21 6.41
CA HIS A 269 -7.57 1.08 6.20
C HIS A 269 -7.64 1.73 4.80
N LYS A 270 -6.81 2.74 4.53
CA LYS A 270 -6.78 3.48 3.24
C LYS A 270 -5.50 3.30 2.42
N ALA A 271 -4.82 2.16 2.55
CA ALA A 271 -3.66 1.82 1.72
C ALA A 271 -3.96 2.01 0.22
N ARG A 272 -3.09 2.76 -0.47
CA ARG A 272 -3.22 3.09 -1.90
C ARG A 272 -3.08 1.84 -2.78
N TYR A 273 -2.11 1.00 -2.45
CA TYR A 273 -1.78 -0.23 -3.16
C TYR A 273 -1.13 -1.23 -2.20
N TYR A 274 -1.02 -2.48 -2.64
CA TYR A 274 -0.26 -3.53 -1.98
C TYR A 274 0.56 -4.33 -3.01
N LYS A 275 1.60 -5.03 -2.56
CA LYS A 275 2.46 -5.85 -3.43
C LYS A 275 1.94 -7.29 -3.49
N ARG A 276 1.68 -7.78 -4.70
CA ARG A 276 1.37 -9.17 -5.01
C ARG A 276 2.56 -9.83 -5.71
N LYS A 277 2.43 -11.13 -6.01
CA LYS A 277 3.43 -11.90 -6.80
C LYS A 277 3.62 -11.34 -8.22
N ASP A 278 2.55 -10.79 -8.79
CA ASP A 278 2.46 -10.25 -10.15
C ASP A 278 2.70 -8.73 -10.24
N GLY A 279 3.02 -8.06 -9.11
CA GLY A 279 3.33 -6.63 -9.09
C GLY A 279 2.49 -5.84 -8.09
N LEU A 280 2.38 -4.53 -8.31
CA LEU A 280 1.54 -3.66 -7.49
C LEU A 280 0.07 -3.80 -7.89
N ALA A 281 -0.81 -3.88 -6.90
CA ALA A 281 -2.26 -3.92 -7.08
C ALA A 281 -2.96 -2.90 -6.18
N LEU A 282 -4.16 -2.48 -6.59
CA LEU A 282 -4.96 -1.51 -5.84
C LEU A 282 -5.29 -2.04 -4.45
N GLY A 283 -5.09 -1.20 -3.44
CA GLY A 283 -5.59 -1.43 -2.09
C GLY A 283 -7.06 -1.02 -1.97
N PRO A 284 -7.62 -0.99 -0.76
CA PRO A 284 -8.98 -0.50 -0.54
C PRO A 284 -9.07 1.04 -0.62
N GLY A 285 -7.97 1.76 -0.39
CA GLY A 285 -7.94 3.23 -0.35
C GLY A 285 -8.57 3.93 -1.56
N PRO A 286 -8.30 3.53 -2.82
CA PRO A 286 -8.97 4.06 -4.00
C PRO A 286 -10.50 3.93 -3.96
N PHE A 287 -11.03 2.79 -3.51
CA PHE A 287 -12.46 2.53 -3.45
C PHE A 287 -13.14 3.27 -2.28
N VAL A 288 -12.45 3.37 -1.13
CA VAL A 288 -12.86 4.24 -0.02
C VAL A 288 -12.96 5.68 -0.51
N THR A 289 -11.92 6.17 -1.20
CA THR A 289 -11.85 7.55 -1.69
C THR A 289 -12.92 7.81 -2.76
N ALA A 290 -13.26 6.82 -3.59
CA ALA A 290 -14.35 6.95 -4.56
C ALA A 290 -15.71 7.17 -3.88
N LEU A 291 -16.00 6.42 -2.81
CA LEU A 291 -17.23 6.60 -2.02
C LEU A 291 -17.25 7.94 -1.26
N GLU A 292 -16.12 8.32 -0.64
CA GLU A 292 -15.96 9.63 0.01
C GLU A 292 -16.21 10.76 -0.98
N TYR A 293 -15.60 10.70 -2.17
CA TYR A 293 -15.77 11.71 -3.21
C TYR A 293 -17.20 11.79 -3.73
N ALA A 294 -17.85 10.64 -3.96
CA ALA A 294 -19.22 10.58 -4.45
C ALA A 294 -20.24 11.16 -3.46
N THR A 295 -19.97 11.07 -2.16
CA THR A 295 -20.89 11.50 -1.08
C THR A 295 -20.49 12.80 -0.40
N ASP A 296 -19.33 13.36 -0.71
CA ASP A 296 -18.71 14.48 0.04
C ASP A 296 -18.60 14.20 1.55
N THR A 297 -18.33 12.94 1.92
CA THR A 297 -18.14 12.50 3.30
C THR A 297 -16.71 11.98 3.55
N LYS A 298 -16.37 11.73 4.82
CA LYS A 298 -15.11 11.09 5.22
C LYS A 298 -15.38 9.76 5.89
N ALA A 299 -14.63 8.74 5.48
CA ALA A 299 -14.66 7.45 6.13
C ALA A 299 -14.05 7.55 7.53
N VAL A 300 -14.66 6.84 8.49
CA VAL A 300 -14.03 6.54 9.77
C VAL A 300 -13.06 5.40 9.54
N VAL A 301 -11.77 5.69 9.58
CA VAL A 301 -10.72 4.69 9.42
C VAL A 301 -10.44 4.05 10.79
N VAL A 302 -10.39 2.72 10.86
CA VAL A 302 -10.22 1.99 12.14
C VAL A 302 -8.88 1.30 12.30
N GLY A 303 -8.09 1.16 11.23
CA GLY A 303 -6.75 0.58 11.27
C GLY A 303 -5.65 1.60 11.56
N LYS A 304 -4.42 1.11 11.75
CA LYS A 304 -3.21 1.95 11.82
C LYS A 304 -3.10 2.87 10.58
N PRO A 305 -2.61 4.12 10.70
CA PRO A 305 -2.04 4.77 11.89
C PRO A 305 -3.07 5.47 12.81
N GLU A 306 -4.37 5.19 12.68
CA GLU A 306 -5.38 5.95 13.41
C GLU A 306 -5.31 5.75 14.93
N LYS A 307 -5.46 6.84 15.68
CA LYS A 307 -5.38 6.85 17.15
C LYS A 307 -6.31 5.83 17.80
N THR A 308 -7.50 5.68 17.24
CA THR A 308 -8.51 4.73 17.72
C THR A 308 -8.00 3.30 17.69
N PHE A 309 -7.21 2.90 16.70
CA PHE A 309 -6.67 1.53 16.63
C PHE A 309 -5.85 1.18 17.88
N PHE A 310 -4.96 2.09 18.27
CA PHE A 310 -4.07 1.89 19.41
C PHE A 310 -4.82 1.97 20.74
N LEU A 311 -5.74 2.92 20.89
CA LEU A 311 -6.58 3.02 22.08
C LEU A 311 -7.46 1.78 22.28
N GLU A 312 -8.03 1.25 21.18
CA GLU A 312 -8.79 0.00 21.22
C GLU A 312 -7.91 -1.21 21.56
N ALA A 313 -6.69 -1.24 21.03
CA ALA A 313 -5.73 -2.28 21.36
C ALA A 313 -5.36 -2.27 22.85
N LEU A 314 -5.48 -1.13 23.54
CA LEU A 314 -5.24 -1.00 24.98
C LEU A 314 -6.52 -1.11 25.83
N ARG A 315 -7.71 -1.19 25.24
CA ARG A 315 -8.99 -1.05 25.96
C ARG A 315 -9.18 -2.02 27.14
N ASP A 316 -8.82 -3.30 26.98
CA ASP A 316 -8.96 -4.32 28.05
C ASP A 316 -7.68 -4.49 28.86
N THR A 317 -6.78 -3.52 28.75
CA THR A 317 -5.55 -3.43 29.50
C THR A 317 -5.71 -2.19 30.37
N ASP A 318 -5.70 -2.31 31.70
CA ASP A 318 -5.88 -1.15 32.61
C ASP A 318 -4.68 -0.16 32.57
N CYS A 319 -4.17 0.14 31.39
CA CYS A 319 -2.94 0.88 31.12
C CYS A 319 -3.21 2.09 30.26
N ALA A 320 -2.55 3.19 30.62
CA ALA A 320 -2.53 4.39 29.81
C ALA A 320 -1.59 4.20 28.61
N PRO A 321 -1.80 4.91 27.48
CA PRO A 321 -0.88 4.87 26.34
C PRO A 321 0.59 5.11 26.70
N GLU A 322 0.86 5.99 27.66
CA GLU A 322 2.21 6.32 28.14
C GLU A 322 2.88 5.16 28.88
N GLU A 323 2.12 4.13 29.25
CA GLU A 323 2.58 2.88 29.88
C GLU A 323 2.71 1.74 28.85
N ALA A 324 2.70 2.06 27.55
CA ALA A 324 2.76 1.07 26.49
C ALA A 324 3.86 1.38 25.46
N VAL A 325 4.38 0.30 24.87
CA VAL A 325 5.44 0.31 23.86
C VAL A 325 4.93 -0.39 22.61
N MET A 326 5.04 0.26 21.45
CA MET A 326 4.74 -0.33 20.15
C MET A 326 6.05 -0.73 19.45
N ILE A 327 6.18 -2.00 19.03
CA ILE A 327 7.31 -2.49 18.24
C ILE A 327 6.81 -2.80 16.84
N GLY A 328 7.34 -2.12 15.82
CA GLY A 328 6.90 -2.30 14.44
C GLY A 328 7.98 -2.05 13.40
N ASP A 329 7.72 -2.46 12.16
CA ASP A 329 8.61 -2.27 11.02
C ASP A 329 8.20 -1.10 10.11
N ASP A 330 7.02 -0.50 10.34
CA ASP A 330 6.54 0.66 9.61
C ASP A 330 6.65 1.94 10.44
N CYS A 331 7.56 2.83 10.04
CA CYS A 331 7.77 4.09 10.77
C CYS A 331 6.49 4.94 10.91
N ARG A 332 5.57 4.90 9.94
CA ARG A 332 4.35 5.72 9.96
C ARG A 332 3.20 4.98 10.61
N ASP A 333 2.90 3.79 10.10
CA ASP A 333 1.72 3.04 10.54
C ASP A 333 1.89 2.53 11.97
N ASP A 334 3.08 2.09 12.36
CA ASP A 334 3.33 1.53 13.69
C ASP A 334 3.83 2.58 14.68
N VAL A 335 4.95 3.21 14.37
CA VAL A 335 5.72 4.01 15.35
C VAL A 335 5.12 5.40 15.53
N ASP A 336 4.96 6.18 14.46
CA ASP A 336 4.34 7.51 14.51
C ASP A 336 2.89 7.43 14.99
N GLY A 337 2.11 6.46 14.48
CA GLY A 337 0.74 6.20 14.94
C GLY A 337 0.64 6.01 16.46
N ALA A 338 1.53 5.19 17.03
CA ALA A 338 1.56 4.93 18.48
C ALA A 338 2.06 6.14 19.28
N GLN A 339 3.13 6.81 18.83
CA GLN A 339 3.70 7.98 19.51
C GLN A 339 2.73 9.17 19.55
N ASN A 340 1.88 9.32 18.54
CA ASN A 340 0.84 10.35 18.49
C ASN A 340 -0.27 10.20 19.54
N ILE A 341 -0.30 9.08 20.27
CA ILE A 341 -1.17 8.87 21.44
C ILE A 341 -0.42 8.75 22.76
N GLY A 342 0.91 8.92 22.78
CA GLY A 342 1.73 8.90 23.99
C GLY A 342 2.53 7.61 24.24
N MET A 343 2.36 6.57 23.41
CA MET A 343 3.15 5.34 23.52
C MET A 343 4.62 5.57 23.14
N LEU A 344 5.52 4.74 23.66
CA LEU A 344 6.88 4.63 23.11
C LEU A 344 6.87 3.80 21.83
N GLY A 345 7.51 4.27 20.76
CA GLY A 345 7.61 3.55 19.50
C GLY A 345 9.01 3.03 19.23
N ILE A 346 9.18 1.71 19.08
CA ILE A 346 10.42 1.06 18.69
C ILE A 346 10.33 0.59 17.24
N LEU A 347 11.18 1.16 16.38
CA LEU A 347 11.29 0.78 14.98
C LEU A 347 12.32 -0.36 14.83
N VAL A 348 11.89 -1.49 14.27
CA VAL A 348 12.81 -2.59 13.93
C VAL A 348 13.23 -2.53 12.46
N LYS A 349 14.50 -2.82 12.18
CA LYS A 349 15.05 -2.78 10.81
C LYS A 349 14.76 -4.04 9.96
N THR A 350 13.89 -4.91 10.44
CA THR A 350 13.36 -6.08 9.71
C THR A 350 12.12 -5.71 8.89
N GLY A 351 11.62 -6.61 8.05
CA GLY A 351 10.32 -6.43 7.38
C GLY A 351 10.34 -5.38 6.26
N LYS A 352 9.42 -4.41 6.32
CA LYS A 352 9.23 -3.35 5.32
C LYS A 352 10.22 -2.20 5.43
N TYR A 353 10.92 -2.09 6.56
CA TYR A 353 11.86 -1.03 6.84
C TYR A 353 12.86 -0.81 5.69
N LYS A 354 13.17 0.46 5.42
CA LYS A 354 14.26 0.90 4.55
C LYS A 354 15.16 1.86 5.32
N ALA A 355 16.42 1.94 4.89
CA ALA A 355 17.37 2.87 5.48
C ALA A 355 16.82 4.31 5.50
N ALA A 356 16.96 4.99 6.65
CA ALA A 356 16.44 6.32 6.93
C ALA A 356 14.91 6.42 6.99
N ASP A 357 14.19 5.32 7.22
CA ASP A 357 12.76 5.37 7.54
C ASP A 357 12.49 6.09 8.87
N GLU A 358 13.41 5.97 9.83
CA GLU A 358 13.40 6.66 11.13
C GLU A 358 13.42 8.18 11.03
N GLU A 359 13.93 8.73 9.91
CA GLU A 359 14.00 10.18 9.66
C GLU A 359 12.70 10.75 9.09
N LYS A 360 11.73 9.89 8.73
CA LYS A 360 10.49 10.28 8.03
C LYS A 360 9.39 10.80 8.95
N ILE A 361 9.59 10.69 10.26
CA ILE A 361 8.62 10.99 11.31
C ILE A 361 9.24 11.94 12.33
N ASN A 362 8.40 12.75 12.99
CA ASN A 362 8.82 13.68 14.02
C ASN A 362 7.75 13.75 15.12
N PRO A 363 8.06 13.42 16.40
CA PRO A 363 9.37 13.00 16.90
C PRO A 363 9.87 11.68 16.27
N PRO A 364 11.21 11.45 16.24
CA PRO A 364 11.75 10.18 15.76
C PRO A 364 11.28 9.00 16.63
N PRO A 365 11.49 7.75 16.17
CA PRO A 365 11.27 6.58 17.02
C PRO A 365 11.98 6.74 18.37
N TYR A 366 11.34 6.30 19.46
CA TYR A 366 12.00 6.22 20.78
C TYR A 366 13.30 5.41 20.70
N LEU A 367 13.26 4.31 19.93
CA LEU A 367 14.42 3.49 19.62
C LEU A 367 14.31 2.96 18.19
N THR A 368 15.43 2.91 17.47
CA THR A 368 15.57 2.14 16.23
C THR A 368 16.59 1.04 16.44
N CYS A 369 16.21 -0.23 16.25
CA CYS A 369 17.08 -1.39 16.51
C CYS A 369 17.00 -2.46 15.41
N GLU A 370 17.97 -3.36 15.36
CA GLU A 370 18.12 -4.31 14.24
C GLU A 370 16.96 -5.29 14.09
N SER A 371 16.37 -5.76 15.19
CA SER A 371 15.29 -6.76 15.15
C SER A 371 14.48 -6.80 16.43
N PHE A 372 13.38 -7.56 16.41
CA PHE A 372 12.53 -7.80 17.57
C PHE A 372 13.26 -8.25 18.84
N PRO A 373 14.17 -9.25 18.80
CA PRO A 373 15.06 -9.59 19.93
C PRO A 373 15.74 -8.40 20.61
N HIS A 374 16.33 -7.50 19.82
CA HIS A 374 17.03 -6.33 20.35
C HIS A 374 16.06 -5.34 21.03
N ALA A 375 14.83 -5.22 20.50
CA ALA A 375 13.79 -4.43 21.14
C ALA A 375 13.39 -5.02 22.50
N VAL A 376 13.24 -6.35 22.58
CA VAL A 376 12.93 -7.05 23.83
C VAL A 376 14.03 -6.85 24.87
N ASP A 377 15.28 -7.04 24.49
CA ASP A 377 16.41 -6.85 25.40
C ASP A 377 16.45 -5.42 25.97
N HIS A 378 16.20 -4.42 25.12
CA HIS A 378 16.12 -3.04 25.54
C HIS A 378 14.97 -2.77 26.52
N ILE A 379 13.78 -3.33 26.25
CA ILE A 379 12.62 -3.20 27.15
C ILE A 379 12.93 -3.80 28.52
N LEU A 380 13.50 -5.01 28.55
CA LEU A 380 13.87 -5.71 29.79
C LEU A 380 14.97 -5.00 30.59
N GLN A 381 15.84 -4.22 29.94
CA GLN A 381 16.96 -3.54 30.60
C GLN A 381 16.63 -2.12 31.07
N HIS A 382 15.70 -1.44 30.40
CA HIS A 382 15.51 0.00 30.57
C HIS A 382 14.09 0.42 30.95
N LEU A 383 13.08 -0.42 30.73
CA LEU A 383 11.67 -0.07 30.95
C LEU A 383 10.97 -0.96 32.00
N LEU A 384 11.63 -2.05 32.40
CA LEU A 384 11.22 -3.00 33.45
C LEU A 384 12.31 -3.07 34.50
#